data_AF-F8CBD6-F1
#
_entry.id   AF-F8CBD6-F1
#
_cell.length_a   1.000
_cell.length_b   1.000
_cell.length_c   1.000
_cell.angle_alpha   90.00
_cell.angle_beta   90.00
_cell.angle_gamma   90.00
#
_symmetry.space_group_name_H-M   'P 1'
#
loop_
_entity.id
_entity.type
_entity.pdbx_description
1 polymer ?
#
loop_
_entity_poly.entity_id
_entity_poly.type
_entity_poly.pdbx_seq_one_letter_code
_entity_poly.pdbx_strand_id
1 'polypeptide(L)'
;MAFDIRELQAQLEAAPIVSPYPHDLALAIICDTFRLAKLRPPSRADWGALEDRARSPLWREQVVMLAHVLVSSALRQETVRKLRGNDDATTLLQRFFQDVAPLTAEMIRSNTFRREEFIRKWVRVVGGQCKGESPKGSIARLEQLDYRKAEAEMRRAEEARKREAGRRQEALREAEQRASEARGWRE
;
A
#
# COMPACT_ATOMS: atom_id res chain seq x y z
N MET A 1 23.30 -4.47 -1.34
CA MET A 1 22.75 -4.12 -2.67
C MET A 1 21.60 -3.16 -2.46
N ALA A 2 21.60 -2.06 -3.21
CA ALA A 2 20.63 -0.99 -3.07
C ALA A 2 19.74 -0.92 -4.31
N PHE A 3 18.44 -0.74 -4.10
CA PHE A 3 17.40 -0.61 -5.12
C PHE A 3 17.29 0.87 -5.53
N ASP A 4 17.34 1.15 -6.82
CA ASP A 4 17.20 2.52 -7.35
C ASP A 4 15.73 2.84 -7.60
N ILE A 5 15.04 3.38 -6.59
CA ILE A 5 13.60 3.66 -6.66
C ILE A 5 13.24 4.59 -7.82
N ARG A 6 14.11 5.56 -8.16
CA ARG A 6 13.86 6.51 -9.26
C ARG A 6 13.93 5.80 -10.61
N GLU A 7 14.94 4.96 -10.79
CA GLU A 7 15.07 4.14 -12.01
C GLU A 7 13.88 3.19 -12.17
N LEU A 8 13.49 2.51 -11.09
CA LEU A 8 12.33 1.61 -11.10
C LEU A 8 11.04 2.35 -11.46
N GLN A 9 10.83 3.56 -10.94
CA GLN A 9 9.68 4.39 -11.32
C GLN A 9 9.70 4.75 -12.80
N ALA A 10 10.84 5.20 -13.33
CA ALA A 10 10.98 5.55 -14.75
C ALA A 10 10.69 4.36 -15.68
N GLN A 11 11.14 3.15 -15.31
CA GLN A 11 10.85 1.93 -16.07
C GLN A 11 9.35 1.60 -16.07
N LEU A 12 8.68 1.75 -14.93
CA LEU A 12 7.23 1.51 -14.81
C LEU A 12 6.38 2.58 -15.50
N GLU A 13 6.88 3.81 -15.62
CA GLU A 13 6.24 4.86 -16.43
C GLU A 13 6.39 4.58 -17.93
N ALA A 14 7.54 4.08 -18.37
CA ALA A 14 7.79 3.71 -19.76
C ALA A 14 7.05 2.43 -20.20
N ALA A 15 6.71 1.54 -19.26
CA ALA A 15 6.01 0.28 -19.51
C ALA A 15 4.72 0.17 -18.68
N PRO A 16 3.70 1.00 -18.96
CA PRO A 16 2.44 0.97 -18.20
C PRO A 16 1.70 -0.35 -18.43
N ILE A 17 1.03 -0.84 -17.39
CA ILE A 17 0.14 -2.00 -17.52
C ILE A 17 -1.09 -1.63 -18.36
N VAL A 18 -1.12 -2.11 -19.62
CA VAL A 18 -2.25 -1.88 -20.54
C VAL A 18 -3.42 -2.80 -20.22
N SER A 19 -3.14 -4.02 -19.75
CA SER A 19 -4.14 -5.01 -19.33
C SER A 19 -3.63 -5.83 -18.15
N PRO A 20 -4.45 -6.08 -17.12
CA PRO A 20 -4.05 -6.92 -15.99
C PRO A 20 -3.77 -8.35 -16.46
N TYR A 21 -2.70 -8.95 -15.94
CA TYR A 21 -2.43 -10.37 -16.18
C TYR A 21 -3.56 -11.24 -15.61
N PRO A 22 -3.86 -12.39 -16.25
CA PRO A 22 -4.61 -13.45 -15.60
C PRO A 22 -3.96 -13.79 -14.24
N HIS A 23 -4.79 -14.02 -13.23
CA HIS A 23 -4.29 -14.21 -11.86
C HIS A 23 -3.28 -15.35 -11.76
N ASP A 24 -3.53 -16.48 -12.42
CA ASP A 24 -2.63 -17.64 -12.42
C ASP A 24 -1.26 -17.31 -13.07
N LEU A 25 -1.24 -16.46 -14.10
CA LEU A 25 0.00 -15.99 -14.70
C LEU A 25 0.76 -15.07 -13.73
N ALA A 26 0.06 -14.18 -13.02
CA ALA A 26 0.68 -13.34 -11.99
C ALA A 26 1.33 -14.18 -10.88
N LEU A 27 0.64 -15.23 -10.40
CA LEU A 27 1.21 -16.18 -9.45
C LEU A 27 2.47 -16.86 -9.99
N ALA A 28 2.43 -17.32 -11.24
CA ALA A 28 3.57 -17.97 -11.90
C ALA A 28 4.78 -17.04 -11.98
N ILE A 29 4.58 -15.78 -12.37
CA ILE A 29 5.63 -14.74 -12.43
C ILE A 29 6.30 -14.52 -11.06
N ILE A 30 5.49 -14.43 -10.00
CA ILE A 30 6.00 -14.24 -8.64
C ILE A 30 6.78 -15.48 -8.20
N CYS A 31 6.23 -16.68 -8.41
CA CYS A 31 6.91 -17.94 -8.11
C CYS A 31 8.25 -18.07 -8.87
N ASP A 32 8.31 -17.66 -10.14
CA ASP A 32 9.53 -17.68 -10.93
C ASP A 32 10.60 -16.74 -10.39
N THR A 33 10.21 -15.61 -9.78
CA THR A 33 11.17 -14.72 -9.11
C THR A 33 11.88 -15.43 -7.96
N PHE A 34 11.15 -16.20 -7.15
CA PHE A 34 11.76 -17.01 -6.09
C PHE A 34 12.58 -18.19 -6.63
N ARG A 35 12.10 -18.87 -7.69
CA ARG A 35 12.86 -19.95 -8.34
C ARG A 35 14.20 -19.45 -8.89
N LEU A 36 14.22 -18.28 -9.52
CA LEU A 36 15.46 -17.65 -10.02
C LEU A 36 16.44 -17.33 -8.88
N ALA A 37 15.94 -17.03 -7.69
CA ALA A 37 16.73 -16.87 -6.47
C ALA A 37 17.13 -18.19 -5.81
N LYS A 38 16.84 -19.34 -6.45
CA LYS A 38 17.05 -20.70 -5.92
C LYS A 38 16.27 -20.97 -4.61
N LEU A 39 15.15 -20.30 -4.43
CA LEU A 39 14.24 -20.52 -3.31
C LEU A 39 13.05 -21.38 -3.71
N ARG A 40 12.49 -22.08 -2.72
CA ARG A 40 11.24 -22.80 -2.90
C ARG A 40 10.10 -21.77 -3.04
N PRO A 41 9.39 -21.72 -4.18
CA PRO A 41 8.22 -20.86 -4.30
C PRO A 41 7.07 -21.38 -3.43
N PRO A 42 6.10 -20.53 -3.07
CA PRO A 42 4.91 -20.98 -2.36
C PRO A 42 4.14 -22.03 -3.18
N SER A 43 3.64 -23.05 -2.50
CA SER A 43 2.74 -24.03 -3.09
C SER A 43 1.35 -23.44 -3.32
N ARG A 44 0.48 -24.17 -4.03
CA ARG A 44 -0.93 -23.78 -4.20
C ARG A 44 -1.67 -23.64 -2.86
N ALA A 45 -1.36 -24.52 -1.90
CA ALA A 45 -1.93 -24.45 -0.56
C ALA A 45 -1.44 -23.20 0.20
N ASP A 46 -0.17 -22.84 0.05
CA ASP A 46 0.40 -21.62 0.65
C ASP A 46 -0.29 -20.37 0.08
N TRP A 47 -0.50 -20.31 -1.24
CA TRP A 47 -1.23 -19.22 -1.88
C TRP A 47 -2.67 -19.09 -1.38
N GLY A 48 -3.38 -20.21 -1.21
CA GLY A 48 -4.71 -20.20 -0.60
C GLY A 48 -4.70 -19.66 0.83
N ALA A 49 -3.75 -20.11 1.66
CA ALA A 49 -3.60 -19.62 3.02
C ALA A 49 -3.23 -18.13 3.08
N LEU A 50 -2.45 -17.63 2.12
CA LEU A 50 -2.13 -16.21 2.00
C LEU A 50 -3.36 -15.36 1.64
N GLU A 51 -4.18 -15.82 0.70
CA GLU A 51 -5.46 -15.16 0.32
C GLU A 51 -6.40 -15.08 1.52
N ASP A 52 -6.59 -16.20 2.23
CA ASP A 52 -7.44 -16.28 3.43
C ASP A 52 -6.95 -15.36 4.57
N ARG A 53 -5.63 -15.21 4.73
CA ARG A 53 -5.03 -14.34 5.74
C ARG A 53 -5.11 -12.86 5.37
N ALA A 54 -4.98 -12.53 4.09
CA ALA A 54 -5.04 -11.16 3.63
C ALA A 54 -6.42 -10.54 3.87
N ARG A 55 -7.50 -11.35 3.77
CA ARG A 55 -8.91 -10.94 3.95
C ARG A 55 -9.24 -9.64 3.21
N SER A 56 -8.62 -9.44 2.05
CA SER A 56 -8.66 -8.20 1.31
C SER A 56 -9.38 -8.41 -0.02
N PRO A 57 -10.40 -7.61 -0.36
CA PRO A 57 -11.04 -7.70 -1.68
C PRO A 57 -10.05 -7.32 -2.80
N LEU A 58 -8.96 -6.62 -2.46
CA LEU A 58 -7.92 -6.19 -3.39
C LEU A 58 -6.83 -7.25 -3.60
N TRP A 59 -6.94 -8.44 -2.98
CA TRP A 59 -5.90 -9.47 -3.03
C TRP A 59 -5.43 -9.78 -4.46
N ARG A 60 -6.39 -10.09 -5.35
CA ARG A 60 -6.08 -10.46 -6.75
C ARG A 60 -5.41 -9.32 -7.50
N GLU A 61 -5.88 -8.09 -7.31
CA GLU A 61 -5.30 -6.90 -7.90
C GLU A 61 -3.86 -6.67 -7.41
N GLN A 62 -3.62 -6.80 -6.11
CA GLN A 62 -2.31 -6.58 -5.51
C GLN A 62 -1.29 -7.63 -5.97
N VAL A 63 -1.72 -8.89 -6.12
CA VAL A 63 -0.92 -9.96 -6.72
C VAL A 63 -0.54 -9.62 -8.16
N VAL A 64 -1.51 -9.19 -8.98
CA VAL A 64 -1.27 -8.77 -10.37
C VAL A 64 -0.31 -7.59 -10.44
N MET A 65 -0.46 -6.60 -9.55
CA MET A 65 0.44 -5.46 -9.51
C MET A 65 1.85 -5.84 -9.11
N LEU A 66 2.04 -6.74 -8.14
CA LEU A 66 3.37 -7.23 -7.79
C LEU A 66 4.01 -7.92 -8.99
N ALA A 67 3.27 -8.80 -9.68
CA ALA A 67 3.77 -9.46 -10.89
C ALA A 67 4.16 -8.47 -11.99
N HIS A 68 3.34 -7.44 -12.22
CA HIS A 68 3.65 -6.38 -13.18
C HIS A 68 4.90 -5.61 -12.84
N VAL A 69 5.05 -5.17 -11.59
CA VAL A 69 6.23 -4.41 -11.16
C VAL A 69 7.50 -5.27 -11.29
N LEU A 70 7.42 -6.56 -10.94
CA LEU A 70 8.54 -7.49 -11.10
C LEU A 70 8.93 -7.67 -12.57
N VAL A 71 7.96 -7.84 -13.48
CA VAL A 71 8.26 -8.09 -14.90
C VAL A 71 8.71 -6.84 -15.65
N SER A 72 8.14 -5.69 -15.31
CA SER A 72 8.27 -4.45 -16.10
C SER A 72 9.38 -3.53 -15.61
N SER A 73 10.18 -3.98 -14.63
CA SER A 73 11.28 -3.20 -14.08
C SER A 73 12.46 -4.09 -13.67
N ALA A 74 13.58 -3.46 -13.33
CA ALA A 74 14.74 -4.12 -12.75
C ALA A 74 14.44 -4.77 -11.38
N LEU A 75 13.28 -4.48 -10.76
CA LEU A 75 12.93 -4.95 -9.42
C LEU A 75 13.06 -6.47 -9.28
N ARG A 76 12.69 -7.25 -10.31
CA ARG A 76 12.84 -8.71 -10.29
C ARG A 76 14.30 -9.13 -10.19
N GLN A 77 15.17 -8.58 -11.03
CA GLN A 77 16.59 -8.92 -11.01
C GLN A 77 17.23 -8.49 -9.69
N GLU A 78 16.86 -7.31 -9.19
CA GLU A 78 17.35 -6.80 -7.90
C GLU A 78 16.88 -7.64 -6.73
N THR A 79 15.61 -8.07 -6.75
CA THR A 79 15.02 -8.99 -5.77
C THR A 79 15.76 -10.34 -5.79
N VAL A 80 15.95 -10.93 -6.97
CA VAL A 80 16.65 -12.22 -7.13
C VAL A 80 18.07 -12.16 -6.56
N ARG A 81 18.81 -11.07 -6.82
CA ARG A 81 20.17 -10.89 -6.29
C ARG A 81 20.19 -10.64 -4.78
N LYS A 82 19.11 -10.09 -4.23
CA LYS A 82 19.02 -9.72 -2.82
C LYS A 82 18.63 -10.89 -1.92
N LEU A 83 17.73 -11.75 -2.40
CA LEU A 83 17.26 -12.92 -1.67
C LEU A 83 18.40 -13.90 -1.36
N ARG A 84 18.33 -14.54 -0.20
CA ARG A 84 19.31 -15.48 0.34
C ARG A 84 18.68 -16.85 0.51
N GLY A 85 19.49 -17.91 0.43
CA GLY A 85 19.03 -19.31 0.46
C GLY A 85 18.20 -19.73 1.68
N ASN A 86 18.19 -18.95 2.75
CA ASN A 86 17.41 -19.18 3.97
C ASN A 86 16.14 -18.32 4.07
N ASP A 87 15.86 -17.48 3.08
CA ASP A 87 14.63 -16.68 3.04
C ASP A 87 13.42 -17.58 2.71
N ASP A 88 12.30 -17.34 3.39
CA ASP A 88 11.04 -18.02 3.14
C ASP A 88 10.10 -17.16 2.30
N ALA A 89 9.80 -17.60 1.08
CA ALA A 89 8.96 -16.89 0.12
C ALA A 89 7.54 -16.63 0.67
N THR A 90 6.98 -17.59 1.40
CA THR A 90 5.62 -17.48 1.96
C THR A 90 5.57 -16.39 3.04
N THR A 91 6.54 -16.37 3.96
CA THR A 91 6.64 -15.32 4.99
C THR A 91 6.86 -13.94 4.38
N LEU A 92 7.70 -13.81 3.35
CA LEU A 92 7.93 -12.55 2.66
C LEU A 92 6.64 -12.03 2.02
N LEU A 93 5.96 -12.86 1.22
CA LEU A 93 4.70 -12.49 0.58
C LEU A 93 3.62 -12.14 1.60
N GLN A 94 3.51 -12.91 2.69
CA GLN A 94 2.58 -12.60 3.77
C GLN A 94 2.82 -11.20 4.33
N ARG A 95 4.05 -10.87 4.71
CA ARG A 95 4.41 -9.54 5.24
C ARG A 95 4.09 -8.44 4.24
N PHE A 96 4.44 -8.66 2.97
CA PHE A 96 4.17 -7.70 1.91
C PHE A 96 2.67 -7.41 1.75
N PHE A 97 1.84 -8.44 1.58
CA PHE A 97 0.41 -8.23 1.36
C PHE A 97 -0.31 -7.70 2.61
N GLN A 98 0.19 -8.02 3.81
CA GLN A 98 -0.28 -7.40 5.06
C GLN A 98 0.05 -5.91 5.14
N ASP A 99 1.14 -5.46 4.53
CA ASP A 99 1.58 -4.07 4.54
C ASP A 99 1.01 -3.23 3.39
N VAL A 100 0.70 -3.86 2.26
CA VAL A 100 0.38 -3.14 1.01
C VAL A 100 -1.05 -2.62 0.95
N ALA A 101 -2.01 -3.26 1.64
CA ALA A 101 -3.36 -2.72 1.75
C ALA A 101 -3.32 -1.29 2.34
N PRO A 102 -4.26 -0.38 2.03
CA PRO A 102 -5.36 -0.53 1.10
C PRO A 102 -5.01 -0.08 -0.34
N LEU A 103 -3.72 -0.14 -0.75
CA LEU A 103 -3.34 0.29 -2.10
C LEU A 103 -4.04 -0.58 -3.16
N THR A 104 -4.81 0.08 -4.03
CA THR A 104 -5.47 -0.54 -5.19
C THR A 104 -4.55 -0.55 -6.40
N ALA A 105 -4.87 -1.38 -7.40
CA ALA A 105 -4.11 -1.37 -8.65
C ALA A 105 -4.15 0.00 -9.36
N GLU A 106 -5.29 0.67 -9.33
CA GLU A 106 -5.46 2.02 -9.90
C GLU A 106 -4.54 3.04 -9.22
N MET A 107 -4.47 3.04 -7.88
CA MET A 107 -3.61 3.96 -7.15
C MET A 107 -2.14 3.77 -7.52
N ILE A 108 -1.66 2.53 -7.61
CA ILE A 108 -0.27 2.21 -7.96
C ILE A 108 0.03 2.63 -9.41
N ARG A 109 -0.94 2.49 -10.32
CA ARG A 109 -0.79 2.86 -11.73
C ARG A 109 -0.80 4.37 -11.93
N SER A 110 -1.76 5.09 -11.37
CA SER A 110 -2.00 6.51 -11.67
C SER A 110 -1.23 7.48 -10.77
N ASN A 111 -0.70 7.03 -9.63
CA ASN A 111 -0.05 7.91 -8.65
C ASN A 111 1.38 7.47 -8.34
N THR A 112 2.35 8.30 -8.74
CA THR A 112 3.79 8.04 -8.55
C THR A 112 4.18 7.84 -7.09
N PHE A 113 3.53 8.53 -6.13
CA PHE A 113 3.79 8.33 -4.70
C PHE A 113 3.27 6.98 -4.19
N ARG A 114 2.10 6.52 -4.67
CA ARG A 114 1.55 5.20 -4.30
C ARG A 114 2.34 4.07 -4.93
N ARG A 115 2.87 4.31 -6.14
CA ARG A 115 3.84 3.42 -6.76
C ARG A 115 5.14 3.34 -5.96
N GLU A 116 5.67 4.49 -5.52
CA GLU A 116 6.86 4.56 -4.66
C GLU A 116 6.64 3.77 -3.37
N GLU A 117 5.51 3.99 -2.70
CA GLU A 117 5.11 3.30 -1.47
C GLU A 117 5.08 1.78 -1.68
N PHE A 118 4.45 1.31 -2.75
CA PHE A 118 4.35 -0.10 -3.10
C PHE A 118 5.74 -0.74 -3.28
N ILE A 119 6.61 -0.12 -4.08
CA ILE A 119 7.97 -0.61 -4.34
C ILE A 119 8.77 -0.62 -3.03
N ARG A 120 8.71 0.45 -2.24
CA ARG A 120 9.44 0.54 -0.96
C ARG A 120 8.98 -0.50 0.05
N LYS A 121 7.67 -0.81 0.11
CA LYS A 121 7.15 -1.90 0.95
C LYS A 121 7.72 -3.25 0.53
N TRP A 122 7.82 -3.52 -0.77
CA TRP A 122 8.47 -4.74 -1.27
C TRP A 122 9.96 -4.78 -0.90
N VAL A 123 10.71 -3.70 -1.18
CA VAL A 123 12.13 -3.56 -0.85
C VAL A 123 12.38 -3.81 0.64
N ARG A 124 11.54 -3.23 1.52
CA ARG A 124 11.62 -3.45 2.97
C ARG A 124 11.45 -4.92 3.34
N VAL A 125 10.46 -5.59 2.77
CA VAL A 125 10.16 -6.99 3.08
C VAL A 125 11.30 -7.92 2.67
N VAL A 126 11.90 -7.71 1.49
CA VAL A 126 13.06 -8.49 1.03
C VAL A 126 14.38 -8.06 1.70
N GLY A 127 14.30 -7.18 2.72
CA GLY A 127 15.45 -6.69 3.48
C GLY A 127 16.42 -5.84 2.65
N GLY A 128 15.95 -5.23 1.57
CA GLY A 128 16.71 -4.35 0.69
C GLY A 128 16.96 -2.96 1.29
N GLN A 129 17.80 -2.18 0.61
CA GLN A 129 18.07 -0.78 0.95
C GLN A 129 17.79 0.09 -0.28
N CYS A 130 17.35 1.33 -0.09
CA CYS A 130 17.16 2.27 -1.21
C CYS A 130 18.49 3.00 -1.50
N LYS A 131 18.83 3.14 -2.78
CA LYS A 131 20.07 3.80 -3.22
C LYS A 131 20.04 5.28 -2.84
N GLY A 132 21.15 5.76 -2.29
CA GLY A 132 21.28 7.17 -1.86
C GLY A 132 20.56 7.51 -0.55
N GLU A 133 20.00 6.52 0.15
CA GLU A 133 19.27 6.74 1.42
C GLU A 133 19.93 5.99 2.58
N SER A 134 19.93 6.62 3.75
CA SER A 134 20.25 5.91 5.00
C SER A 134 19.08 5.01 5.40
N PRO A 135 19.32 3.94 6.20
CA PRO A 135 18.23 3.09 6.69
C PRO A 135 17.13 3.88 7.42
N LYS A 136 17.53 4.86 8.25
CA LYS A 136 16.58 5.76 8.95
C LYS A 136 15.81 6.63 7.96
N GLY A 137 16.48 7.19 6.96
CA GLY A 137 15.86 8.01 5.92
C GLY A 137 14.85 7.23 5.09
N SER A 138 15.18 5.99 4.71
CA SER A 138 14.27 5.12 3.96
C SER A 138 13.02 4.74 4.77
N ILE A 139 13.14 4.54 6.08
CA ILE A 139 11.99 4.30 6.97
C ILE A 139 11.14 5.56 7.03
N ALA A 140 11.73 6.71 7.35
CA ALA A 140 11.01 7.98 7.46
C ALA A 140 10.27 8.34 6.17
N ARG A 141 10.89 8.12 5.00
CA ARG A 141 10.27 8.33 3.69
C ARG A 141 9.08 7.38 3.48
N LEU A 142 9.23 6.10 3.82
CA LEU A 142 8.12 5.16 3.72
C LEU A 142 6.96 5.53 4.67
N GLU A 143 7.26 6.06 5.85
CA GLU A 143 6.23 6.54 6.78
C GLU A 143 5.48 7.77 6.27
N GLN A 144 6.17 8.71 5.61
CA GLN A 144 5.53 9.86 4.94
C GLN A 144 4.64 9.43 3.78
N LEU A 145 5.01 8.35 3.10
CA LEU A 145 4.26 7.79 1.99
C LEU A 145 3.11 6.89 2.46
N ASP A 146 3.06 6.44 3.71
CA ASP A 146 2.09 5.43 4.15
C ASP A 146 0.64 5.93 4.02
N TYR A 147 -0.08 5.38 3.04
CA TYR A 147 -1.45 5.80 2.74
C TYR A 147 -2.40 5.55 3.91
N ARG A 148 -2.18 4.49 4.70
CA ARG A 148 -3.03 4.19 5.87
C ARG A 148 -3.02 5.33 6.87
N LYS A 149 -1.85 5.91 7.11
CA LYS A 149 -1.70 7.04 8.03
C LYS A 149 -2.45 8.26 7.49
N ALA A 150 -2.28 8.58 6.21
CA ALA A 150 -2.97 9.68 5.56
C ALA A 150 -4.51 9.53 5.60
N GLU A 151 -5.04 8.34 5.31
CA GLU A 151 -6.48 8.06 5.37
C GLU A 151 -7.02 8.17 6.82
N ALA A 152 -6.29 7.63 7.79
CA ALA A 152 -6.65 7.73 9.20
C ALA A 152 -6.63 9.19 9.71
N GLU A 153 -5.72 10.03 9.21
CA GLU A 153 -5.68 11.46 9.52
C GLU A 153 -6.85 12.22 8.88
N MET A 154 -7.13 11.95 7.61
CA MET A 154 -8.28 12.54 6.90
C MET A 154 -9.59 12.22 7.60
N ARG A 155 -9.81 10.95 7.96
CA ARG A 155 -11.00 10.50 8.69
C ARG A 155 -11.13 11.19 10.04
N ARG A 156 -10.04 11.30 10.80
CA ARG A 156 -10.02 12.04 12.08
C ARG A 156 -10.35 13.52 11.90
N ALA A 157 -9.83 14.16 10.85
CA ALA A 157 -10.12 15.56 10.55
C ALA A 157 -11.59 15.77 10.15
N GLU A 158 -12.16 14.89 9.34
CA GLU A 158 -13.57 14.94 8.96
C GLU A 158 -14.50 14.73 10.16
N GLU A 159 -14.20 13.78 11.04
CA GLU A 159 -14.95 13.57 12.27
C GLU A 159 -14.87 14.78 13.21
N ALA A 160 -13.70 15.41 13.32
CA ALA A 160 -13.53 16.64 14.09
C ALA A 160 -14.39 17.78 13.54
N ARG A 161 -14.39 17.97 12.21
CA ARG A 161 -15.24 18.97 11.53
C ARG A 161 -16.72 18.71 11.74
N LYS A 162 -17.17 17.45 11.65
CA LYS A 162 -18.57 17.07 11.92
C LYS A 162 -18.98 17.37 13.37
N ARG A 163 -18.13 17.05 14.35
CA ARG A 163 -18.38 17.35 15.77
C ARG A 163 -18.41 18.85 16.06
N GLU A 164 -17.58 19.64 15.39
CA GLU A 164 -17.59 21.10 15.53
C GLU A 164 -18.83 21.72 14.89
N ALA A 165 -19.21 21.26 13.69
CA ALA A 165 -20.44 21.71 13.03
C ALA A 165 -21.70 21.38 13.85
N GLY A 166 -21.76 20.18 14.46
CA GLY A 166 -22.83 19.79 15.38
C GLY A 166 -22.91 20.71 16.60
N ARG A 167 -21.78 20.96 17.27
CA ARG A 167 -21.71 21.88 18.42
C ARG A 167 -22.16 23.32 18.06
N ARG A 168 -21.81 23.80 16.87
CA ARG A 168 -22.27 25.12 16.39
C ARG A 168 -23.77 25.14 16.12
N GLN A 169 -24.33 24.08 15.55
CA GLN A 169 -25.79 23.97 15.34
C GLN A 169 -26.57 23.89 16.65
N GLU A 170 -26.08 23.13 17.63
CA GLU A 170 -26.69 23.05 18.98
C GLU A 170 -26.64 24.41 19.67
N ALA A 171 -25.50 25.10 19.65
CA ALA A 171 -25.38 26.44 20.24
C ALA A 171 -26.32 27.47 19.58
N LEU A 172 -26.54 27.38 18.26
CA LEU A 172 -27.50 28.24 17.55
C LEU A 172 -28.95 27.92 17.95
N ARG A 173 -29.32 26.64 18.05
CA ARG A 173 -30.67 26.22 18.49
C ARG A 173 -30.97 26.65 19.93
N GLU A 174 -29.99 26.50 20.83
CA GLU A 174 -30.12 26.96 22.21
C GLU A 174 -30.25 28.49 22.31
N ALA A 175 -29.53 29.24 21.45
CA ALA A 175 -29.63 30.69 21.39
C ALA A 175 -31.00 31.15 20.87
N GLU A 176 -31.53 30.47 19.84
CA GLU A 176 -32.87 30.72 19.30
C GLU A 176 -33.97 30.38 20.32
N GLN A 177 -33.86 29.25 21.02
CA GLN A 177 -34.80 28.86 22.08
C GLN A 177 -34.81 29.88 23.22
N ARG A 178 -33.63 30.27 23.73
CA ARG A 178 -33.51 31.30 24.77
C ARG A 178 -34.10 32.64 24.30
N ALA A 179 -33.93 33.00 23.03
CA ALA A 179 -34.50 34.23 22.48
C ALA A 179 -36.03 34.15 22.28
N SER A 180 -36.60 32.97 22.03
CA SER A 180 -38.06 32.78 21.98
C SER A 180 -38.68 32.80 23.38
N GLU A 181 -38.06 32.13 24.36
CA GLU A 181 -38.52 32.10 25.75
C GLU A 181 -38.51 33.49 26.39
N ALA A 182 -37.47 34.29 26.11
CA ALA A 182 -37.38 35.68 26.59
C ALA A 182 -38.43 36.62 25.96
N ARG A 183 -38.98 36.28 24.79
CA ARG A 183 -40.05 37.05 24.14
C ARG A 183 -41.44 36.65 24.63
N GLY A 184 -41.66 35.38 24.95
CA GLY A 184 -42.93 34.89 25.51
C GLY A 184 -43.22 35.34 26.95
N TRP A 185 -42.24 35.90 27.67
CA TRP A 185 -42.40 36.46 29.02
C TRP A 185 -42.79 37.96 29.05
N ARG A 186 -42.89 38.62 27.89
CA ARG A 186 -43.23 40.04 27.78
C ARG A 186 -44.65 40.32 27.30
N GLU A 187 -45.46 39.28 27.10
CA GLU A 187 -46.92 39.36 26.89
C GLU A 187 -47.66 39.00 28.19
#